data_AF-A0A2S6S2S7-F1
#
_entry.id   AF-A0A2S6S2S7-F1
#
_cell.length_a   1.000
_cell.length_b   1.000
_cell.length_c   1.000
_cell.angle_alpha   90.00
_cell.angle_beta   90.00
_cell.angle_gamma   90.00
#
_symmetry.space_group_name_H-M   'P 1'
#
loop_
_entity.id
_entity.type
_entity.pdbx_description
1 polymer ?
#
loop_
_entity_poly.entity_id
_entity_poly.type
_entity_poly.pdbx_seq_one_letter_code
_entity_poly.pdbx_strand_id
1 'polypeptide(L)'
;YVVMMGIGFDCCTLIHCAEEQVAPDVYLKPIEEAEDYKCTDYQNRILNVRLRRHLYLPRNYWQFQDFLAMEGKIKIAYLGNTICLSFKAKDLLEIVLERLQKDARCIISHDGQKYRMM
;
A
#
# COMPACT_ATOMS: atom_id res chain seq x y z
N TYR A 1 -13.28 -7.29 -0.83
CA TYR A 1 -12.14 -8.24 -0.92
C TYR A 1 -11.10 -7.64 -1.84
N VAL A 2 -9.82 -7.91 -1.61
CA VAL A 2 -8.74 -7.64 -2.56
C VAL A 2 -8.36 -8.96 -3.21
N VAL A 3 -8.11 -8.93 -4.51
CA VAL A 3 -7.68 -10.08 -5.30
C VAL A 3 -6.37 -9.73 -6.00
N MET A 4 -5.34 -10.52 -5.75
CA MET A 4 -4.01 -10.40 -6.36
C MET A 4 -3.88 -11.51 -7.39
N MET A 5 -3.89 -11.18 -8.68
CA MET A 5 -3.83 -12.17 -9.77
C MET A 5 -2.45 -12.15 -10.41
N GLY A 6 -1.61 -13.15 -10.11
CA GLY A 6 -0.26 -13.23 -10.68
C GLY A 6 0.70 -12.13 -10.24
N ILE A 7 0.36 -11.40 -9.17
CA ILE A 7 1.13 -10.29 -8.62
C ILE A 7 1.34 -10.49 -7.12
N GLY A 8 2.46 -9.95 -6.61
CA GLY A 8 2.80 -9.97 -5.20
C GLY A 8 2.19 -8.81 -4.41
N PHE A 9 2.38 -8.84 -3.09
CA PHE A 9 1.95 -7.77 -2.19
C PHE A 9 2.64 -6.42 -2.44
N ASP A 10 3.74 -6.42 -3.18
CA ASP A 10 4.41 -5.22 -3.67
C ASP A 10 3.57 -4.42 -4.69
N CYS A 11 2.49 -5.00 -5.21
CA CYS A 11 1.49 -4.32 -6.02
C CYS A 11 0.20 -4.00 -5.26
N CYS A 12 0.14 -4.24 -3.95
CA CYS A 12 -1.07 -4.01 -3.15
C CYS A 12 -1.19 -2.53 -2.73
N THR A 13 -1.83 -1.73 -3.58
CA THR A 13 -1.98 -0.28 -3.35
C THR A 13 -2.77 0.09 -2.10
N LEU A 14 -3.53 -0.85 -1.52
CA LEU A 14 -4.28 -0.64 -0.28
C LEU A 14 -3.37 -0.29 0.91
N ILE A 15 -2.11 -0.75 0.90
CA ILE A 15 -1.15 -0.46 1.97
C ILE A 15 -0.82 1.03 2.02
N HIS A 16 -0.70 1.69 0.86
CA HIS A 16 -0.45 3.13 0.78
C HIS A 16 -1.53 3.98 1.42
N CYS A 17 -2.79 3.53 1.35
CA CYS A 17 -3.89 4.21 2.01
C CYS A 17 -3.66 4.32 3.53
N ALA A 18 -3.04 3.32 4.15
CA ALA A 18 -2.70 3.36 5.56
C ALA A 18 -1.43 4.18 5.83
N GLU A 19 -0.42 4.13 4.95
CA GLU A 19 0.77 4.98 5.01
C GLU A 19 0.39 6.48 5.07
N GLU A 20 -0.49 6.90 4.15
CA GLU A 20 -0.99 8.28 4.05
C GLU A 20 -1.78 8.72 5.30
N GLN A 21 -2.55 7.82 5.89
CA GLN A 21 -3.39 8.12 7.06
C GLN A 21 -2.59 8.25 8.35
N VAL A 22 -1.57 7.40 8.54
CA VAL A 22 -0.88 7.30 9.83
C VAL A 22 0.40 8.13 9.87
N ALA A 23 1.18 8.13 8.78
CA ALA A 23 2.51 8.74 8.77
C ALA A 23 2.81 9.45 7.43
N PRO A 24 1.99 10.43 7.02
CA PRO A 24 2.17 11.13 5.75
C PRO A 24 3.55 11.78 5.63
N ASP A 25 4.14 12.25 6.73
CA ASP A 25 5.46 12.90 6.71
C ASP A 25 6.64 11.92 6.63
N VAL A 26 6.38 10.61 6.78
CA VAL A 26 7.37 9.55 6.56
C VAL A 26 7.30 9.03 5.13
N TYR A 27 6.08 8.89 4.58
CA TYR A 27 5.85 8.19 3.33
C TYR A 27 5.59 9.10 2.12
N LEU A 28 5.19 10.35 2.33
CA LEU A 28 4.92 11.32 1.27
C LEU A 28 6.02 12.38 1.21
N LYS A 29 6.26 12.89 0.01
CA LYS A 29 7.13 14.04 -0.22
C LYS A 29 6.72 15.23 0.65
N PRO A 30 7.64 16.12 1.03
CA PRO A 30 7.31 17.35 1.75
C PRO A 30 6.26 18.20 1.03
N ILE A 31 5.52 19.04 1.77
CA ILE A 31 4.43 19.86 1.20
C ILE A 31 4.95 20.89 0.18
N GLU A 32 6.22 21.26 0.30
CA GLU A 32 6.98 22.12 -0.60
C GLU A 32 7.17 21.49 -1.98
N GLU A 33 7.18 20.15 -2.05
CA GLU A 33 7.27 19.37 -3.30
C GLU A 33 5.89 18.87 -3.79
N ALA A 34 4.80 19.39 -3.22
CA ALA A 34 3.46 19.03 -3.69
C ALA A 34 3.23 19.48 -5.14
N GLU A 35 2.54 18.64 -5.90
CA GLU A 35 2.31 18.81 -7.33
C GLU A 35 0.85 19.23 -7.58
N ASP A 36 0.65 20.17 -8.50
CA ASP A 36 -0.68 20.62 -8.93
C ASP A 36 -1.14 19.86 -10.18
N TYR A 37 -2.34 19.27 -10.08
CA TYR A 37 -3.01 18.54 -11.15
C TYR A 37 -4.21 19.32 -11.64
N LYS A 38 -4.38 19.37 -12.97
CA LYS A 38 -5.63 19.82 -13.58
C LYS A 38 -6.52 18.60 -13.80
N CYS A 39 -7.58 18.51 -13.02
CA CYS A 39 -8.59 17.46 -13.15
C CYS A 39 -9.84 18.03 -13.80
N THR A 40 -10.48 17.23 -14.65
CA THR A 40 -11.76 17.60 -15.26
C THR A 40 -12.86 16.77 -14.60
N ASP A 41 -13.89 17.43 -14.07
CA ASP A 41 -15.05 16.73 -13.51
C ASP A 41 -16.02 16.28 -14.62
N TYR A 42 -17.07 15.55 -14.23
CA TYR A 42 -18.09 15.04 -15.16
C TYR A 42 -18.91 16.14 -15.86
N GLN A 43 -18.78 17.40 -15.44
CA GLN A 43 -19.43 18.59 -16.03
C GLN A 43 -18.46 19.42 -16.88
N ASN A 44 -17.26 18.90 -17.17
CA ASN A 44 -16.18 19.59 -17.88
C ASN A 44 -15.60 20.81 -17.15
N ARG A 45 -15.77 20.92 -15.83
CA ARG A 45 -15.12 21.97 -15.04
C ARG A 45 -13.69 21.54 -14.72
N ILE A 46 -12.74 22.46 -14.90
CA ILE A 46 -11.34 22.25 -14.55
C ILE A 46 -11.15 22.59 -13.07
N LEU A 47 -10.67 21.62 -12.31
CA LEU A 47 -10.33 21.71 -10.89
C LEU A 47 -8.82 21.60 -10.74
N ASN A 48 -8.22 22.51 -9.98
CA ASN A 48 -6.82 22.38 -9.57
C ASN A 48 -6.78 21.59 -8.26
N VAL A 49 -6.09 20.44 -8.28
CA VAL A 49 -5.93 19.55 -7.14
C VAL A 49 -4.46 19.48 -6.78
N ARG A 50 -4.12 19.86 -5.55
CA ARG A 50 -2.74 19.80 -5.05
C ARG A 50 -2.54 18.52 -4.23
N LEU A 51 -1.53 17.73 -4.61
CA LEU A 51 -1.28 16.41 -4.02
C LEU A 51 0.20 16.23 -3.66
N ARG A 52 0.48 15.52 -2.57
CA ARG A 52 1.83 15.05 -2.23
C ARG A 52 2.01 13.65 -2.83
N ARG A 53 3.10 13.41 -3.56
CA ARG A 53 3.46 12.08 -4.06
C ARG A 53 4.12 11.26 -2.96
N HIS A 54 4.07 9.93 -3.08
CA HIS A 54 4.86 9.04 -2.24
C HIS A 54 6.35 9.22 -2.48
N LEU A 55 7.15 9.05 -1.42
CA LEU A 55 8.59 8.92 -1.48
C LEU A 55 8.98 7.54 -2.01
N TYR A 56 10.09 7.53 -2.77
CA TYR A 56 10.71 6.32 -3.25
C TYR A 56 11.52 5.66 -2.12
N LEU A 57 10.95 4.65 -1.45
CA LEU A 57 11.50 4.02 -0.26
C LEU A 57 11.57 2.48 -0.42
N PRO A 58 12.56 1.81 0.20
CA PRO A 58 12.62 0.37 0.23
C PRO A 58 11.53 -0.16 1.18
N ARG A 59 10.42 -0.67 0.64
CA ARG A 59 9.28 -1.15 1.44
C ARG A 59 9.22 -2.67 1.47
N ASN A 60 9.08 -3.24 2.67
CA ASN A 60 8.87 -4.67 2.87
C ASN A 60 7.36 -4.97 2.98
N TYR A 61 6.68 -5.07 1.84
CA TYR A 61 5.25 -5.37 1.80
C TYR A 61 4.90 -6.83 2.11
N TRP A 62 5.84 -7.76 1.90
CA TRP A 62 5.62 -9.19 2.13
C TRP A 62 5.34 -9.52 3.59
N GLN A 63 5.81 -8.69 4.54
CA GLN A 63 5.47 -8.86 5.96
C GLN A 63 3.94 -8.97 6.17
N PHE A 64 3.14 -8.23 5.40
CA PHE A 64 1.68 -8.25 5.53
C PHE A 64 1.04 -9.51 4.94
N GLN A 65 1.67 -10.07 3.90
CA GLN A 65 1.29 -11.39 3.41
C GLN A 65 1.53 -12.43 4.51
N ASP A 66 2.68 -12.37 5.17
CA ASP A 66 3.05 -13.30 6.23
C ASP A 66 2.09 -13.20 7.42
N PHE A 67 1.74 -11.97 7.86
CA PHE A 67 0.75 -11.78 8.94
C PHE A 67 -0.64 -12.32 8.58
N LEU A 68 -1.15 -12.01 7.39
CA LEU A 68 -2.45 -12.54 6.96
C LEU A 68 -2.41 -14.07 6.82
N ALA A 69 -1.29 -14.65 6.38
CA ALA A 69 -1.13 -16.10 6.29
C ALA A 69 -1.09 -16.76 7.67
N MET A 70 -0.36 -16.18 8.63
CA MET A 70 -0.31 -16.66 10.02
C MET A 70 -1.70 -16.68 10.68
N GLU A 71 -2.58 -15.74 10.32
CA GLU A 71 -3.95 -15.67 10.82
C GLU A 71 -4.96 -16.49 10.00
N GLY A 72 -4.52 -17.21 8.95
CA GLY A 72 -5.40 -17.97 8.07
C GLY A 72 -6.38 -17.09 7.26
N LYS A 73 -6.03 -15.81 7.04
CA LYS A 73 -6.87 -14.81 6.36
C LYS A 73 -6.58 -14.68 4.86
N ILE A 74 -5.58 -15.40 4.34
CA ILE A 74 -5.32 -15.53 2.90
C ILE A 74 -6.01 -16.77 2.35
N LYS A 75 -6.73 -16.58 1.24
CA LYS A 75 -7.16 -17.67 0.36
C LYS A 75 -6.25 -17.71 -0.86
N ILE A 76 -5.79 -18.91 -1.20
CA ILE A 76 -4.95 -19.17 -2.37
C ILE A 76 -5.77 -19.99 -3.36
N ALA A 77 -5.75 -19.61 -4.63
CA ALA A 77 -6.41 -20.32 -5.71
C ALA A 77 -5.53 -20.28 -6.98
N TYR A 78 -5.81 -21.20 -7.90
CA TYR A 78 -5.19 -21.22 -9.22
C TYR A 78 -6.23 -20.82 -10.26
N LEU A 79 -5.87 -19.87 -11.14
CA LEU A 79 -6.63 -19.52 -12.33
C LEU A 79 -5.75 -19.83 -13.55
N GLY A 80 -5.96 -20.99 -14.16
CA GLY A 80 -5.02 -21.55 -15.14
C GLY A 80 -3.65 -21.77 -14.50
N ASN A 81 -2.60 -21.17 -15.09
CA ASN A 81 -1.23 -21.25 -14.57
C ASN A 81 -0.89 -20.10 -13.59
N THR A 82 -1.88 -19.30 -13.21
CA THR A 82 -1.68 -18.12 -12.36
C THR A 82 -2.09 -18.39 -10.92
N ILE A 83 -1.16 -18.16 -9.99
CA ILE A 83 -1.47 -18.12 -8.55
C ILE A 83 -2.24 -16.83 -8.25
N CYS A 84 -3.38 -16.99 -7.60
CA CYS A 84 -4.23 -15.90 -7.15
C CYS A 84 -4.32 -15.93 -5.62
N LEU A 85 -4.18 -14.75 -5.00
CA LEU A 85 -4.40 -14.55 -3.57
C LEU A 85 -5.66 -13.71 -3.39
N SER A 86 -6.46 -14.01 -2.36
CA SER A 86 -7.54 -13.14 -1.94
C SER A 86 -7.65 -13.05 -0.43
N PHE A 87 -8.01 -11.87 0.05
CA PHE A 87 -8.17 -11.54 1.47
C PHE A 87 -9.18 -10.40 1.62
N LYS A 88 -9.72 -10.20 2.82
CA LYS A 88 -10.59 -9.05 3.07
C LYS A 88 -9.73 -7.80 3.19
N ALA A 89 -10.16 -6.71 2.53
CA ALA A 89 -9.48 -5.41 2.63
C ALA A 89 -9.38 -4.91 4.07
N LYS A 90 -10.47 -5.10 4.84
CA LYS A 90 -10.53 -4.76 6.27
C LYS A 90 -9.43 -5.46 7.08
N ASP A 91 -9.25 -6.75 6.87
CA ASP A 91 -8.26 -7.54 7.61
C ASP A 91 -6.83 -7.05 7.34
N LEU A 92 -6.50 -6.73 6.08
CA LEU A 92 -5.21 -6.15 5.73
C LEU A 92 -5.05 -4.76 6.36
N LEU A 93 -6.05 -3.89 6.23
CA LEU A 93 -5.99 -2.53 6.77
C LEU A 93 -5.83 -2.54 8.30
N GLU A 94 -6.54 -3.40 9.01
CA GLU A 94 -6.41 -3.53 10.48
C GLU A 94 -4.96 -3.85 10.87
N ILE A 95 -4.33 -4.84 10.23
CA ILE A 95 -2.94 -5.21 10.48
C ILE A 95 -1.98 -4.06 10.16
N VAL A 96 -2.15 -3.42 9.00
CA VAL A 96 -1.24 -2.36 8.53
C VAL A 96 -1.34 -1.13 9.45
N LEU A 97 -2.57 -0.70 9.77
CA LEU A 97 -2.83 0.44 10.65
C LEU A 97 -2.28 0.18 12.06
N GLU A 98 -2.55 -0.98 12.65
CA GLU A 98 -2.06 -1.32 13.99
C GLU A 98 -0.52 -1.25 14.06
N ARG A 99 0.16 -1.77 13.02
CA ARG A 99 1.62 -1.75 12.97
C ARG A 99 2.18 -0.34 12.77
N LEU A 100 1.64 0.43 11.83
CA LEU A 100 2.07 1.81 11.59
C LEU A 100 1.83 2.72 12.80
N GLN A 101 0.75 2.49 13.57
CA GLN A 101 0.48 3.24 14.80
C GLN A 101 1.49 2.94 15.91
N LYS A 102 2.04 1.71 15.94
CA LYS A 102 3.10 1.33 16.90
C LYS A 102 4.47 1.82 16.46
N ASP A 103 4.77 1.71 15.17
CA ASP A 103 6.00 2.19 14.55
C ASP A 103 5.72 2.68 13.13
N ALA A 104 5.76 4.00 12.97
CA ALA A 104 5.50 4.70 11.71
C ALA A 104 6.49 4.33 10.60
N ARG A 105 7.60 3.63 10.91
CA ARG A 105 8.61 3.21 9.93
C ARG A 105 8.62 1.70 9.70
N CYS A 106 7.71 0.93 10.28
CA CYS A 106 7.74 -0.54 10.27
C CYS A 106 7.65 -1.17 8.86
N ILE A 107 7.21 -0.41 7.85
CA ILE A 107 7.14 -0.85 6.46
C ILE A 107 8.47 -0.68 5.74
N ILE A 108 9.30 0.27 6.17
CA ILE A 108 10.62 0.52 5.58
C ILE A 108 11.52 -0.67 5.92
N SER A 109 12.09 -1.27 4.89
CA SER A 109 12.93 -2.46 5.00
C SER A 109 14.21 -2.18 5.77
N HIS A 110 14.67 -3.19 6.52
CA HIS A 110 15.99 -3.24 7.12
C HIS A 110 16.94 -4.14 6.32
N ASP A 111 18.23 -4.10 6.68
CA ASP A 111 19.26 -4.93 6.06
C ASP A 111 18.90 -6.42 6.16
N GLY A 112 19.01 -7.14 5.05
CA GLY A 112 18.69 -8.56 4.96
C GLY A 112 17.21 -8.90 4.78
N GLN A 113 16.31 -7.91 4.75
CA GLN A 113 14.89 -8.12 4.47
C GLN A 113 14.55 -8.01 2.98
N LYS A 114 13.44 -8.65 2.59
CA LYS A 114 12.87 -8.48 1.25
C LYS A 114 12.29 -7.08 1.13
N TYR A 115 12.51 -6.42 -0.01
CA TYR A 115 11.94 -5.10 -0.27
C TYR A 115 11.58 -4.89 -1.74
N ARG A 116 10.67 -3.95 -1.96
CA ARG A 116 10.37 -3.34 -3.25
C ARG A 116 10.75 -1.87 -3.14
N MET A 117 11.48 -1.37 -4.13
CA MET A 117 11.61 0.07 -4.31
C MET A 117 10.35 0.59 -5.00
N MET A 118 9.65 1.50 -4.33
CA MET A 118 8.46 2.18 -4.84
C MET A 118 8.35 3.55 -4.22
#